data_AF-A0A1E3XBH5-F1
#
_entry.id   AF-A0A1E3XBH5-F1
#
_cell.length_a   1.000
_cell.length_b   1.000
_cell.length_c   1.000
_cell.angle_alpha   90.00
_cell.angle_beta   90.00
_cell.angle_gamma   90.00
#
_symmetry.space_group_name_H-M   'P 1'
#
loop_
_entity.id
_entity.type
_entity.pdbx_description
1 polymer ?
#
loop_
_entity_poly.entity_id
_entity_poly.type
_entity_poly.pdbx_seq_one_letter_code
_entity_poly.pdbx_strand_id
1 'polypeptide(L)'
;MGQSMIPRRISTILAWPKTLGFIEVRNNRFFLRNNFNSDLPVFQINDITQPLLPNTGDLIEYEEISERTNKASEIISYYKDLTKAERSNNAHIKLVNLVAERIRNYGGIPKCNQLIDLAVKLDQNYFFEMKSITHRNVKNQIRKGLSQLYEYRYLQNKHDAILILVIENPLNTTNQWVINYMENDRGIYLIWDGKDNLFGSEKSRSGLRFLNLN
;
A
#
# COMPACT_ATOMS: atom_id res chain seq x y z
N MET A 1 4.56 -18.89 -32.12
CA MET A 1 3.60 -17.76 -32.18
C MET A 1 3.36 -17.29 -30.76
N GLY A 2 3.84 -16.09 -30.39
CA GLY A 2 3.67 -15.56 -29.03
C GLY A 2 2.20 -15.23 -28.75
N GLN A 3 1.67 -15.69 -27.61
CA GLN A 3 0.33 -15.31 -27.17
C GLN A 3 0.27 -13.78 -27.00
N SER A 4 -0.68 -13.14 -27.67
CA SER A 4 -0.92 -11.70 -27.54
C SER A 4 -1.17 -11.33 -26.07
N MET A 5 -0.47 -10.31 -25.58
CA MET A 5 -0.61 -9.77 -24.21
C MET A 5 -1.81 -8.81 -24.07
N ILE A 6 -2.48 -8.48 -25.17
CA ILE A 6 -3.65 -7.58 -25.22
C ILE A 6 -4.81 -8.09 -24.35
N PRO A 7 -5.20 -9.38 -24.38
CA PRO A 7 -6.26 -9.90 -23.51
C PRO A 7 -5.90 -9.80 -22.03
N ARG A 8 -4.62 -9.97 -21.68
CA ARG A 8 -4.15 -9.80 -20.30
C ARG A 8 -4.22 -8.34 -19.85
N ARG A 9 -3.80 -7.38 -20.68
CA ARG A 9 -3.89 -5.94 -20.36
C ARG A 9 -5.33 -5.46 -20.21
N ILE A 10 -6.19 -5.85 -21.15
CA ILE A 10 -7.63 -5.58 -21.07
C ILE A 10 -8.21 -6.24 -19.81
N SER A 11 -7.78 -7.46 -19.48
CA SER A 11 -8.15 -8.11 -18.21
C SER A 11 -7.71 -7.30 -16.99
N THR A 12 -6.47 -6.80 -16.91
CA THR A 12 -6.02 -5.99 -15.75
C THR A 12 -6.81 -4.68 -15.65
N ILE A 13 -7.02 -3.98 -16.77
CA ILE A 13 -7.78 -2.72 -16.81
C ILE A 13 -9.24 -2.93 -16.42
N LEU A 14 -9.84 -4.05 -16.83
CA LEU A 14 -11.26 -4.34 -16.57
C LEU A 14 -11.49 -5.16 -15.29
N ALA A 15 -10.47 -5.84 -14.77
CA ALA A 15 -10.56 -6.61 -13.53
C ALA A 15 -10.88 -5.69 -12.37
N TRP A 16 -10.23 -4.53 -12.29
CA TRP A 16 -10.55 -3.56 -11.25
C TRP A 16 -12.02 -3.11 -11.33
N PRO A 17 -12.50 -2.46 -12.40
CA PRO A 17 -13.87 -1.98 -12.41
C PRO A 17 -14.89 -3.11 -12.27
N LYS A 18 -14.57 -4.34 -12.71
CA LYS A 18 -15.46 -5.50 -12.58
C LYS A 18 -15.54 -5.97 -11.13
N THR A 19 -14.39 -6.14 -10.46
CA THR A 19 -14.33 -6.55 -9.05
C THR A 19 -15.00 -5.52 -8.14
N LEU A 20 -14.88 -4.24 -8.48
CA LEU A 20 -15.50 -3.16 -7.72
C LEU A 20 -16.98 -2.91 -8.08
N GLY A 21 -17.57 -3.71 -8.99
CA GLY A 21 -18.96 -3.56 -9.40
C GLY A 21 -19.26 -2.31 -10.22
N PHE A 22 -18.22 -1.60 -10.67
CA PHE A 22 -18.32 -0.41 -11.51
C PHE A 22 -18.62 -0.72 -12.96
N ILE A 23 -18.24 -1.90 -13.45
CA ILE A 23 -18.62 -2.32 -14.79
C ILE A 23 -19.47 -3.58 -14.73
N GLU A 24 -20.60 -3.52 -15.41
CA GLU A 24 -21.41 -4.68 -15.70
C GLU A 24 -21.10 -5.15 -17.13
N VAL A 25 -20.91 -6.46 -17.30
CA VAL A 25 -20.70 -7.05 -18.63
C VAL A 25 -22.04 -7.58 -19.12
N ARG A 26 -22.58 -7.00 -20.19
CA ARG A 26 -23.76 -7.52 -20.89
C ARG A 26 -23.44 -7.63 -22.37
N ASN A 27 -23.69 -8.79 -22.97
CA ASN A 27 -23.53 -9.02 -24.42
C ASN A 27 -22.16 -8.55 -24.96
N ASN A 28 -21.09 -8.89 -24.26
CA ASN A 28 -19.72 -8.52 -24.62
C ASN A 28 -19.43 -7.01 -24.64
N ARG A 29 -20.24 -6.20 -23.94
CA ARG A 29 -20.05 -4.76 -23.74
C ARG A 29 -19.99 -4.42 -22.25
N PHE A 30 -19.23 -3.38 -21.90
CA PHE A 30 -19.02 -2.92 -20.53
C PHE A 30 -19.88 -1.68 -20.26
N PHE A 31 -20.64 -1.71 -19.16
CA PHE A 31 -21.51 -0.62 -18.73
C PHE A 31 -21.05 -0.07 -17.39
N LEU A 32 -20.76 1.24 -17.31
CA LEU A 32 -20.40 1.90 -16.05
C LEU A 32 -21.62 2.01 -15.12
N ARG A 33 -21.49 1.50 -13.89
CA ARG A 33 -22.40 1.72 -12.76
C ARG A 33 -21.86 2.86 -11.90
N ASN A 34 -22.64 3.92 -11.74
CA ASN A 34 -22.17 5.23 -11.30
C ASN A 34 -22.07 5.40 -9.77
N ASN A 35 -21.59 4.40 -9.02
CA ASN A 35 -21.58 4.45 -7.56
C ASN A 35 -20.18 4.17 -6.99
N PHE A 36 -19.31 5.19 -6.97
CA PHE A 36 -18.13 5.22 -6.10
C PHE A 36 -18.60 5.41 -4.65
N ASN A 37 -19.11 4.36 -4.02
CA ASN A 37 -19.58 4.39 -2.63
C ASN A 37 -18.42 4.09 -1.66
N SER A 38 -18.57 4.48 -0.39
CA SER A 38 -17.60 4.24 0.70
C SER A 38 -17.27 2.76 0.96
N ASP A 39 -18.10 1.85 0.43
CA ASP A 39 -18.06 0.40 0.69
C ASP A 39 -17.09 -0.39 -0.21
N LEU A 40 -16.26 0.30 -1.00
CA LEU A 40 -15.31 -0.38 -1.87
C LEU A 40 -14.24 -1.09 -1.03
N PRO A 41 -14.02 -2.40 -1.22
CA PRO A 41 -12.95 -3.10 -0.52
C PRO A 41 -11.58 -2.62 -1.00
N VAL A 42 -10.53 -2.89 -0.21
CA VAL A 42 -9.15 -2.76 -0.70
C VAL A 42 -9.00 -3.69 -1.90
N PHE A 43 -8.52 -3.15 -3.02
CA PHE A 43 -8.37 -3.93 -4.23
C PHE A 43 -7.12 -4.81 -4.15
N GLN A 44 -7.34 -6.11 -3.94
CA GLN A 44 -6.28 -7.09 -3.81
C GLN A 44 -5.84 -7.61 -5.19
N ILE A 45 -4.54 -7.45 -5.49
CA ILE A 45 -3.89 -8.04 -6.66
C ILE A 45 -3.18 -9.32 -6.22
N ASN A 46 -3.61 -10.45 -6.78
CA ASN A 46 -3.06 -11.76 -6.43
C ASN A 46 -1.76 -12.08 -7.16
N ASP A 47 -1.55 -11.48 -8.34
CA ASP A 47 -0.32 -11.64 -9.10
C ASP A 47 0.71 -10.58 -8.67
N ILE A 48 1.64 -10.99 -7.81
CA ILE A 48 2.68 -10.10 -7.29
C ILE A 48 3.65 -9.59 -8.38
N THR A 49 3.73 -10.29 -9.52
CA THR A 49 4.60 -9.90 -10.64
C THR A 49 4.01 -8.74 -11.44
N GLN A 50 2.73 -8.41 -11.22
CA GLN A 50 2.10 -7.26 -11.82
C GLN A 50 2.37 -5.99 -11.02
N PRO A 51 2.63 -4.86 -11.69
CA PRO A 51 2.68 -3.55 -11.05
C PRO A 51 1.39 -3.28 -10.28
N LEU A 52 1.52 -2.91 -9.01
CA LEU A 52 0.38 -2.63 -8.13
C LEU A 52 -0.26 -1.27 -8.46
N LEU A 53 0.55 -0.31 -8.89
CA LEU A 53 0.11 1.01 -9.32
C LEU A 53 0.33 1.16 -10.83
N PRO A 54 -0.56 1.86 -11.55
CA PRO A 54 -0.43 2.03 -12.99
C PRO A 54 0.84 2.82 -13.35
N ASN A 55 1.46 2.44 -14.47
CA ASN A 55 2.57 3.17 -15.08
C ASN A 55 2.08 3.82 -16.36
N THR A 56 2.68 4.96 -16.72
CA THR A 56 2.50 5.61 -18.02
C THR A 56 3.45 5.07 -19.09
N GLY A 57 4.31 4.10 -18.74
CA GLY A 57 5.44 3.62 -19.55
C GLY A 57 5.18 2.40 -20.45
N ASP A 58 6.23 2.02 -21.17
CA ASP A 58 6.28 0.96 -22.18
C ASP A 58 6.32 -0.47 -21.60
N LEU A 59 6.12 -1.47 -22.47
CA LEU A 59 6.12 -2.92 -22.14
C LEU A 59 7.35 -3.39 -21.34
N ILE A 60 8.51 -2.76 -21.55
CA ILE A 60 9.79 -3.13 -20.94
C ILE A 60 9.73 -3.03 -19.40
N GLU A 61 9.03 -2.04 -18.86
CA GLU A 61 8.98 -1.83 -17.41
C GLU A 61 8.16 -2.92 -16.69
N TYR A 62 7.14 -3.47 -17.37
CA TYR A 62 6.39 -4.62 -16.87
C TYR A 62 7.29 -5.86 -16.75
N GLU A 63 8.16 -6.08 -17.73
CA GLU A 63 9.11 -7.20 -17.72
C GLU A 63 10.11 -7.02 -16.58
N GLU A 64 10.65 -5.81 -16.38
CA GLU A 64 11.57 -5.53 -15.28
C GLU A 64 10.93 -5.74 -13.89
N ILE A 65 9.71 -5.27 -13.67
CA ILE A 65 9.00 -5.46 -12.39
C ILE A 65 8.74 -6.94 -12.14
N SER A 66 8.31 -7.67 -13.18
CA SER A 66 8.10 -9.11 -13.10
C SER A 66 9.40 -9.83 -12.74
N GLU A 67 10.51 -9.52 -13.41
CA GLU A 67 11.81 -10.13 -13.12
C GLU A 67 12.31 -9.85 -11.70
N ARG A 68 12.25 -8.58 -11.27
CA ARG A 68 12.67 -8.17 -9.92
C ARG A 68 11.82 -8.88 -8.86
N THR A 69 10.51 -8.93 -9.08
CA THR A 69 9.58 -9.53 -8.11
C THR A 69 9.71 -11.05 -8.06
N ASN A 70 9.92 -11.72 -9.21
CA ASN A 70 10.16 -13.16 -9.25
C ASN A 70 11.43 -13.57 -8.51
N LYS A 71 12.51 -12.78 -8.61
CA LYS A 71 13.75 -13.05 -7.85
C LYS A 71 13.56 -12.86 -6.33
N ALA A 72 12.65 -11.96 -5.93
CA ALA A 72 12.44 -11.62 -4.53
C ALA A 72 11.34 -12.46 -3.85
N SER A 73 10.39 -13.01 -4.60
CA SER A 73 9.18 -13.64 -4.08
C SER A 73 9.42 -14.87 -3.21
N GLU A 74 10.38 -15.73 -3.59
CA GLU A 74 10.74 -16.93 -2.82
C GLU A 74 11.24 -16.58 -1.42
N ILE A 75 12.03 -15.51 -1.30
CA ILE A 75 12.59 -15.05 -0.03
C ILE A 75 11.49 -14.38 0.81
N ILE A 76 10.65 -13.54 0.19
CA ILE A 76 9.66 -12.74 0.92
C ILE A 76 8.51 -13.59 1.48
N SER A 77 8.03 -14.59 0.72
CA SER A 77 6.94 -15.47 1.19
C SER A 77 7.33 -16.22 2.46
N TYR A 78 8.58 -16.69 2.55
CA TYR A 78 9.11 -17.39 3.72
C TYR A 78 9.13 -16.50 4.98
N TYR A 79 9.51 -15.23 4.86
CA TYR A 79 9.54 -14.31 6.01
C TYR A 79 8.14 -13.92 6.52
N LYS A 80 7.12 -13.87 5.64
CA LYS A 80 5.77 -13.44 6.00
C LYS A 80 5.03 -14.48 6.86
N ASP A 81 5.29 -15.77 6.64
CA ASP A 81 4.61 -16.88 7.33
C ASP A 81 5.10 -17.13 8.76
N LEU A 82 6.36 -16.82 9.08
CA LEU A 82 6.96 -17.18 10.37
C LEU A 82 6.57 -16.28 11.56
N THR A 83 5.79 -15.21 11.38
CA THR A 83 5.74 -14.11 12.38
C THR A 83 4.37 -13.45 12.65
N LYS A 84 3.27 -14.20 12.70
CA LYS A 84 1.98 -13.58 13.08
C LYS A 84 1.34 -14.22 14.32
N ALA A 85 1.51 -13.56 15.46
CA ALA A 85 0.60 -13.70 16.59
C ALA A 85 -0.77 -13.08 16.22
N GLU A 86 -1.88 -13.72 16.60
CA GLU A 86 -3.25 -13.29 16.26
C GLU A 86 -3.52 -11.81 16.58
N ARG A 87 -3.06 -11.33 17.75
CA ARG A 87 -3.16 -9.91 18.12
C ARG A 87 -2.52 -8.99 17.07
N SER A 88 -1.30 -9.32 16.64
CA SER A 88 -0.57 -8.51 15.66
C SER A 88 -1.26 -8.54 14.30
N ASN A 89 -1.90 -9.66 13.95
CA ASN A 89 -2.65 -9.77 12.71
C ASN A 89 -3.92 -8.89 12.76
N ASN A 90 -4.65 -8.91 13.87
CA ASN A 90 -5.86 -8.08 14.05
C ASN A 90 -5.52 -6.58 14.04
N ALA A 91 -4.47 -6.18 14.75
CA ALA A 91 -4.01 -4.79 14.74
C ALA A 91 -3.59 -4.33 13.33
N HIS A 92 -2.90 -5.19 12.59
CA HIS A 92 -2.51 -4.91 11.21
C HIS A 92 -3.72 -4.75 10.28
N ILE A 93 -4.69 -5.69 10.33
CA ILE A 93 -5.93 -5.59 9.55
C ILE A 93 -6.68 -4.29 9.88
N LYS A 94 -6.76 -3.94 11.17
CA LYS A 94 -7.39 -2.70 11.62
C LYS A 94 -6.72 -1.47 11.00
N LEU A 95 -5.38 -1.39 11.04
CA LEU A 95 -4.63 -0.28 10.46
C LEU A 95 -4.84 -0.17 8.95
N VAL A 96 -4.77 -1.29 8.22
CA VAL A 96 -5.01 -1.32 6.77
C VAL A 96 -6.40 -0.76 6.45
N ASN A 97 -7.43 -1.23 7.16
CA ASN A 97 -8.81 -0.77 6.93
C ASN A 97 -8.99 0.71 7.24
N LEU A 98 -8.43 1.20 8.35
CA LEU A 98 -8.49 2.62 8.73
C LEU A 98 -7.87 3.51 7.65
N VAL A 99 -6.66 3.20 7.19
CA VAL A 99 -5.98 3.99 6.16
C VAL A 99 -6.71 3.89 4.81
N ALA A 100 -7.17 2.69 4.44
CA ALA A 100 -7.92 2.47 3.22
C ALA A 100 -9.24 3.28 3.20
N GLU A 101 -9.93 3.38 4.35
CA GLU A 101 -11.12 4.21 4.49
C GLU A 101 -10.82 5.69 4.22
N ARG A 102 -9.75 6.23 4.82
CA ARG A 102 -9.36 7.63 4.58
C ARG A 102 -9.03 7.87 3.11
N ILE A 103 -8.30 6.94 2.48
CA ILE A 103 -8.00 7.01 1.04
C ILE A 103 -9.29 7.03 0.21
N ARG A 104 -10.27 6.16 0.52
CA ARG A 104 -11.56 6.12 -0.19
C ARG A 104 -12.36 7.40 -0.02
N ASN A 105 -12.42 7.94 1.19
CA ASN A 105 -13.15 9.18 1.48
C ASN A 105 -12.55 10.37 0.73
N TYR A 106 -11.27 10.31 0.38
CA TYR A 106 -10.61 11.31 -0.49
C TYR A 106 -10.80 11.03 -2.00
N GLY A 107 -11.42 9.92 -2.39
CA GLY A 107 -11.64 9.51 -3.78
C GLY A 107 -10.55 8.62 -4.38
N GLY A 108 -9.62 8.11 -3.56
CA GLY A 108 -8.59 7.16 -3.98
C GLY A 108 -9.08 5.71 -4.01
N ILE A 109 -8.42 4.86 -4.81
CA ILE A 109 -8.62 3.41 -4.79
C ILE A 109 -7.43 2.75 -4.09
N PRO A 110 -7.58 2.31 -2.82
CA PRO A 110 -6.53 1.58 -2.11
C PRO A 110 -6.32 0.20 -2.73
N LYS A 111 -5.06 -0.18 -2.95
CA LYS A 111 -4.64 -1.45 -3.54
C LYS A 111 -3.66 -2.16 -2.62
N CYS A 112 -3.65 -3.49 -2.62
CA CYS A 112 -2.66 -4.29 -1.91
C CYS A 112 -2.28 -5.55 -2.69
N ASN A 113 -1.19 -6.21 -2.29
CA ASN A 113 -0.87 -7.56 -2.73
C ASN A 113 -0.17 -8.33 -1.58
N GLN A 114 0.37 -9.51 -1.87
CA GLN A 114 1.07 -10.29 -0.84
C GLN A 114 2.34 -9.60 -0.31
N LEU A 115 2.96 -8.70 -1.06
CA LEU A 115 4.21 -8.05 -0.68
C LEU A 115 3.97 -6.70 0.01
N ILE A 116 3.04 -5.91 -0.53
CA ILE A 116 2.77 -4.51 -0.16
C ILE A 116 1.44 -4.44 0.60
N ASP A 117 1.50 -3.94 1.83
CA ASP A 117 0.35 -3.80 2.72
C ASP A 117 -0.75 -2.91 2.12
N LEU A 118 -0.36 -1.73 1.62
CA LEU A 118 -1.27 -0.81 0.96
C LEU A 118 -0.54 0.13 0.01
N ALA A 119 -1.18 0.49 -1.09
CA ALA A 119 -0.72 1.46 -2.04
C ALA A 119 -1.88 2.26 -2.61
N VAL A 120 -1.62 3.51 -2.99
CA VAL A 120 -2.57 4.30 -3.78
C VAL A 120 -1.83 5.20 -4.76
N LYS A 121 -2.44 5.39 -5.93
CA LYS A 121 -2.07 6.45 -6.87
C LYS A 121 -3.12 7.55 -6.76
N LEU A 122 -2.68 8.73 -6.31
CA LEU A 122 -3.40 10.00 -6.45
C LEU A 122 -2.57 10.86 -7.43
N ASP A 123 -2.24 12.09 -7.06
CA ASP A 123 -1.26 12.90 -7.80
C ASP A 123 0.12 12.22 -7.83
N GLN A 124 0.50 11.61 -6.70
CA GLN A 124 1.74 10.86 -6.52
C GLN A 124 1.46 9.39 -6.22
N ASN A 125 2.51 8.56 -6.27
CA ASN A 125 2.44 7.18 -5.80
C ASN A 125 2.70 7.16 -4.30
N TYR A 126 1.89 6.44 -3.55
CA TYR A 126 2.04 6.29 -2.10
C TYR A 126 2.11 4.81 -1.74
N PHE A 127 3.10 4.44 -0.94
CA PHE A 127 3.21 3.10 -0.34
C PHE A 127 3.16 3.20 1.17
N PHE A 128 2.39 2.28 1.76
CA PHE A 128 2.21 2.20 3.20
C PHE A 128 2.67 0.84 3.70
N GLU A 129 3.26 0.86 4.89
CA GLU A 129 3.61 -0.33 5.66
C GLU A 129 2.98 -0.22 7.05
N MET A 130 2.30 -1.27 7.51
CA MET A 130 1.56 -1.25 8.77
C MET A 130 2.25 -2.10 9.83
N LYS A 131 2.67 -1.47 10.93
CA LYS A 131 3.35 -2.15 12.04
C LYS A 131 2.55 -2.09 13.33
N SER A 132 2.19 -3.26 13.84
CA SER A 132 1.81 -3.41 15.25
C SER A 132 3.06 -3.23 16.12
N ILE A 133 2.99 -2.24 17.02
CA ILE A 133 4.09 -1.93 17.93
C ILE A 133 3.64 -2.03 19.39
N THR A 134 4.59 -2.42 20.22
CA THR A 134 4.57 -2.37 21.68
C THR A 134 5.80 -1.62 22.16
N HIS A 135 5.83 -1.18 23.41
CA HIS A 135 6.99 -0.49 23.97
C HIS A 135 8.31 -1.28 23.87
N ARG A 136 8.24 -2.61 23.75
CA ARG A 136 9.42 -3.49 23.67
C ARG A 136 9.97 -3.66 22.25
N ASN A 137 9.15 -3.46 21.22
CA ASN A 137 9.52 -3.82 19.85
C ASN A 137 9.60 -2.62 18.87
N VAL A 138 9.37 -1.39 19.34
CA VAL A 138 9.33 -0.17 18.50
C VAL A 138 10.49 -0.12 17.51
N LYS A 139 11.75 -0.14 18.00
CA LYS A 139 12.94 -0.01 17.15
C LYS A 139 13.04 -1.13 16.09
N ASN A 140 12.71 -2.36 16.46
CA ASN A 140 12.75 -3.49 15.54
C ASN A 140 11.69 -3.35 14.44
N GLN A 141 10.47 -2.97 14.81
CA GLN A 141 9.37 -2.79 13.85
C GLN A 141 9.61 -1.61 12.92
N ILE A 142 10.15 -0.49 13.43
CA ILE A 142 10.51 0.66 12.60
C ILE A 142 11.58 0.27 11.58
N ARG A 143 12.65 -0.44 11.99
CA ARG A 143 13.71 -0.88 11.07
C ARG A 143 13.18 -1.82 9.99
N LYS A 144 12.36 -2.79 10.37
CA LYS A 144 11.72 -3.72 9.42
C LYS A 144 10.84 -2.96 8.42
N GLY A 145 9.98 -2.08 8.93
CA GLY A 145 9.08 -1.32 8.07
C GLY A 145 9.82 -0.38 7.12
N LEU A 146 10.92 0.23 7.57
CA LEU A 146 11.80 1.04 6.73
C LEU A 146 12.38 0.22 5.56
N SER A 147 12.92 -0.96 5.84
CA SER A 147 13.47 -1.85 4.82
C SER A 147 12.41 -2.28 3.80
N GLN A 148 11.21 -2.66 4.27
CA GLN A 148 10.11 -3.05 3.39
C GLN A 148 9.64 -1.89 2.50
N LEU A 149 9.51 -0.68 3.03
CA LEU A 149 9.11 0.48 2.23
C LEU A 149 10.12 0.79 1.11
N TYR A 150 11.43 0.71 1.41
CA TYR A 150 12.45 0.87 0.37
C TYR A 150 12.42 -0.27 -0.65
N GLU A 151 12.19 -1.50 -0.20
CA GLU A 151 12.03 -2.65 -1.08
C GLU A 151 10.83 -2.48 -2.02
N TYR A 152 9.68 -2.01 -1.53
CA TYR A 152 8.49 -1.73 -2.36
C TYR A 152 8.81 -0.74 -3.47
N ARG A 153 9.51 0.35 -3.10
CA ARG A 153 9.94 1.38 -4.04
C ARG A 153 10.81 0.79 -5.16
N TYR A 154 11.75 -0.09 -4.81
CA TYR A 154 12.66 -0.75 -5.75
C TYR A 154 11.96 -1.79 -6.64
N LEU A 155 11.16 -2.68 -6.04
CA LEU A 155 10.47 -3.76 -6.75
C LEU A 155 9.42 -3.23 -7.73
N GLN A 156 8.72 -2.16 -7.36
CA GLN A 156 7.69 -1.54 -8.21
C GLN A 156 8.25 -0.51 -9.18
N ASN A 157 9.57 -0.29 -9.20
CA ASN A 157 10.23 0.73 -10.01
C ASN A 157 9.65 2.14 -9.82
N LYS A 158 9.27 2.49 -8.58
CA LYS A 158 8.62 3.77 -8.25
C LYS A 158 9.51 4.64 -7.38
N HIS A 159 10.65 5.09 -7.89
CA HIS A 159 11.64 5.85 -7.12
C HIS A 159 11.07 7.11 -6.43
N ASP A 160 10.08 7.75 -7.05
CA ASP A 160 9.43 8.95 -6.51
C ASP A 160 8.21 8.65 -5.62
N ALA A 161 7.92 7.37 -5.32
CA ALA A 161 6.81 7.04 -4.44
C ALA A 161 7.05 7.57 -3.03
N ILE A 162 6.06 8.29 -2.49
CA ILE A 162 6.05 8.72 -1.11
C ILE A 162 5.84 7.48 -0.23
N LEU A 163 6.69 7.33 0.79
CA LEU A 163 6.67 6.20 1.71
C LEU A 163 6.07 6.64 3.05
N ILE A 164 5.20 5.80 3.60
CA ILE A 164 4.50 6.05 4.86
C ILE A 164 4.60 4.81 5.73
N LEU A 165 5.12 4.97 6.95
CA LEU A 165 5.04 3.96 7.98
C LEU A 165 3.87 4.28 8.91
N VAL A 166 2.97 3.33 9.10
CA VAL A 166 1.79 3.45 9.95
C VAL A 166 1.97 2.52 11.16
N ILE A 167 1.92 3.08 12.36
CA ILE A 167 2.08 2.31 13.60
C ILE A 167 0.79 2.28 14.44
N GLU A 168 0.54 1.18 15.14
CA GLU A 168 -0.69 0.97 15.92
C GLU A 168 -0.85 1.95 17.09
N ASN A 169 0.26 2.40 17.68
CA ASN A 169 0.24 3.19 18.91
C ASN A 169 1.18 4.39 18.78
N PRO A 170 0.93 5.50 19.51
CA PRO A 170 1.87 6.61 19.58
C PRO A 170 3.22 6.16 20.15
N LEU A 171 4.28 6.84 19.70
CA LEU A 171 5.61 6.64 20.25
C LEU A 171 5.66 7.13 21.70
N ASN A 172 6.32 6.35 22.56
CA ASN A 172 6.65 6.81 23.90
C ASN A 172 7.74 7.90 23.85
N THR A 173 7.89 8.66 24.94
CA THR A 173 8.83 9.78 25.06
C THR A 173 10.26 9.41 24.64
N THR A 174 10.73 8.22 25.01
CA THR A 174 12.08 7.72 24.70
C THR A 174 12.30 7.49 23.20
N ASN A 175 11.25 7.25 22.42
CA ASN A 175 11.36 6.99 20.99
C ASN A 175 10.91 8.17 20.12
N GLN A 176 10.65 9.35 20.69
CA GLN A 176 10.20 10.53 19.93
C GLN A 176 11.20 10.97 18.84
N TRP A 177 12.50 10.73 19.05
CA TRP A 177 13.54 11.00 18.04
C TRP A 177 13.28 10.26 16.71
N VAL A 178 12.54 9.14 16.73
CA VAL A 178 12.21 8.36 15.53
C VAL A 178 11.41 9.19 14.53
N ILE A 179 10.58 10.12 14.97
CA ILE A 179 9.82 11.01 14.07
C ILE A 179 10.78 11.81 13.20
N ASN A 180 11.77 12.48 13.83
CA ASN A 180 12.76 13.27 13.11
C ASN A 180 13.64 12.40 12.19
N TYR A 181 14.05 11.22 12.67
CA TYR A 181 14.81 10.27 11.86
C TYR A 181 14.02 9.81 10.62
N MET A 182 12.75 9.43 10.77
CA MET A 182 11.94 8.97 9.65
C MET A 182 11.66 10.11 8.68
N GLU A 183 11.19 11.24 9.18
CA GLU A 183 10.63 12.28 8.33
C GLU A 183 11.70 13.19 7.72
N ASN A 184 12.73 13.56 8.49
CA ASN A 184 13.72 14.56 8.04
C ASN A 184 15.01 13.93 7.53
N ASP A 185 15.50 12.85 8.16
CA ASP A 185 16.68 12.13 7.66
C ASP A 185 16.33 11.19 6.49
N ARG A 186 15.23 10.42 6.60
CA ARG A 186 14.86 9.40 5.60
C ARG A 186 13.82 9.82 4.58
N GLY A 187 13.12 10.93 4.82
CA GLY A 187 12.06 11.40 3.91
C GLY A 187 10.85 10.46 3.87
N ILE A 188 10.55 9.78 4.97
CA ILE A 188 9.43 8.85 5.11
C ILE A 188 8.47 9.37 6.18
N TYR A 189 7.20 9.47 5.85
CA TYR A 189 6.20 9.92 6.81
C TYR A 189 5.95 8.85 7.87
N LEU A 190 5.80 9.29 9.12
CA LEU A 190 5.44 8.42 10.24
C LEU A 190 4.12 8.89 10.83
N ILE A 191 3.11 8.03 10.77
CA ILE A 191 1.79 8.28 11.34
C ILE A 191 1.38 7.15 12.27
N TRP A 192 0.45 7.41 13.18
CA TRP A 192 -0.02 6.42 14.13
C TRP A 192 -1.52 6.47 14.37
N ASP A 193 -2.10 5.31 14.70
CA ASP A 193 -3.46 5.23 15.24
C ASP A 193 -3.47 5.69 16.71
N GLY A 194 -4.47 6.50 17.05
CA GLY A 194 -4.80 6.96 18.39
C GLY A 194 -6.29 6.76 18.67
N LYS A 195 -6.77 5.51 18.56
CA LYS A 195 -8.19 5.12 18.71
C LYS A 195 -9.04 5.55 17.51
N ASP A 196 -8.82 4.90 16.37
CA ASP A 196 -9.55 5.08 15.11
C ASP A 196 -9.36 6.48 14.47
N ASN A 197 -8.33 7.17 14.95
CA ASN A 197 -7.94 8.50 14.52
C ASN A 197 -6.45 8.46 14.18
N LEU A 198 -6.12 8.91 12.97
CA LEU A 198 -4.73 8.97 12.54
C LEU A 198 -4.11 10.30 12.96
N PHE A 199 -2.90 10.22 13.51
CA PHE A 199 -2.11 11.36 13.95
C PHE A 199 -0.76 11.34 13.25
N GLY A 200 -0.14 12.51 13.15
CA GLY A 200 1.21 12.65 12.61
C GLY A 200 1.83 13.98 13.03
N SER A 201 3.09 14.18 12.66
CA SER A 201 3.72 15.49 12.79
C SER A 201 3.02 16.55 11.93
N GLU A 202 3.34 17.82 12.13
CA GLU A 202 2.89 18.90 11.25
C GLU A 202 3.28 18.67 9.77
N LYS A 203 4.46 18.10 9.55
CA LYS A 203 4.93 17.72 8.21
C LYS A 203 4.04 16.63 7.61
N SER A 204 3.74 15.59 8.38
CA SER A 204 2.81 14.52 7.97
C SER A 204 1.41 15.07 7.68
N ARG A 205 0.85 15.94 8.54
CA ARG A 205 -0.46 16.57 8.33
C ARG A 205 -0.51 17.39 7.03
N SER A 206 0.56 18.14 6.77
CA SER A 206 0.66 18.96 5.56
C SER A 206 0.87 18.14 4.28
N GLY A 207 1.68 17.09 4.35
CA GLY A 207 2.04 16.23 3.21
C GLY A 207 1.00 15.15 2.89
N LEU A 208 0.18 14.75 3.86
CA LEU A 208 -0.78 13.65 3.75
C LEU A 208 -2.22 14.13 4.01
N ARG A 209 -2.61 15.29 3.43
CA ARG A 209 -3.94 15.90 3.64
C ARG A 209 -5.10 14.94 3.35
N PHE A 210 -4.91 14.02 2.39
CA PHE A 210 -5.90 13.01 2.03
C PHE A 210 -6.20 11.99 3.15
N LEU A 211 -5.35 11.89 4.17
CA LEU A 211 -5.59 11.03 5.33
C LEU A 211 -6.40 11.71 6.45
N ASN A 212 -6.62 13.03 6.36
CA ASN A 212 -7.29 13.82 7.39
C ASN A 212 -6.73 13.57 8.80
N LEU A 213 -5.42 13.75 8.94
CA LEU A 213 -4.68 13.55 10.18
C LEU A 213 -5.02 14.64 11.22
N ASN A 214 -5.21 14.24 12.47
CA ASN A 214 -5.41 15.15 13.61
C ASN A 214 -4.08 15.74 14.11
#